data_AF-B8BSN0-F1
#
_entry.id   AF-B8BSN0-F1
#
_cell.length_a   1.000
_cell.length_b   1.000
_cell.length_c   1.000
_cell.angle_alpha   90.00
_cell.angle_beta   90.00
_cell.angle_gamma   90.00
#
_symmetry.space_group_name_H-M   'P 1'
#
loop_
_entity.id
_entity.type
_entity.pdbx_description
1 polymer ?
#
loop_
_entity_poly.entity_id
_entity_poly.type
_entity_poly.pdbx_seq_one_letter_code
_entity_poly.pdbx_strand_id
1 'polypeptide(L)'
;KSNPTEVKVILDIVGKVLDAEEVRAENIAIITPYSKQVQLLRTELNSMPFQYGKTTEIRVGTVDSFQGSECDLVIFSAVRSNLLKELGFLRDERRLNVAITRAKRGLILVGD
;
A
#
# COMPACT_ATOMS: atom_id res chain seq x y z
N LYS A 1 -7.18 -1.59 -12.08
CA LYS A 1 -8.43 -1.54 -11.28
C LYS A 1 -8.18 -0.70 -10.04
N SER A 2 -9.21 -0.24 -9.36
CA SER A 2 -9.11 0.37 -8.03
C SER A 2 -10.22 -0.20 -7.14
N ASN A 3 -9.99 -0.21 -5.84
CA ASN A 3 -10.92 -0.66 -4.81
C ASN A 3 -10.97 0.41 -3.71
N PRO A 4 -11.98 1.31 -3.71
CA PRO A 4 -12.10 2.38 -2.73
C PRO A 4 -12.26 1.88 -1.29
N THR A 5 -12.81 0.68 -1.09
CA THR A 5 -12.96 0.09 0.25
C THR A 5 -11.61 -0.28 0.83
N GLU A 6 -10.74 -0.93 0.05
CA GLU A 6 -9.35 -1.19 0.48
C GLU A 6 -8.61 0.11 0.76
N VAL A 7 -8.81 1.16 -0.06
CA VAL A 7 -8.18 2.47 0.19
C VAL A 7 -8.59 3.02 1.55
N LYS A 8 -9.88 3.01 1.90
CA LYS A 8 -10.35 3.47 3.21
C LYS A 8 -9.69 2.70 4.36
N VAL A 9 -9.60 1.37 4.24
CA VAL A 9 -8.94 0.52 5.24
C VAL A 9 -7.45 0.88 5.36
N ILE A 10 -6.77 1.10 4.24
CA ILE A 10 -5.36 1.48 4.21
C ILE A 10 -5.14 2.83 4.87
N LEU A 11 -6.00 3.82 4.61
CA LEU A 11 -5.89 5.14 5.24
C LEU A 11 -6.11 5.09 6.76
N ASP A 12 -7.05 4.27 7.24
CA ASP A 12 -7.26 4.06 8.67
C ASP A 12 -6.03 3.40 9.33
N ILE A 13 -5.44 2.40 8.67
CA ILE A 13 -4.20 1.75 9.13
C ILE A 13 -3.05 2.76 9.18
N VAL A 14 -2.87 3.55 8.11
CA VAL A 14 -1.84 4.58 8.04
C VAL A 14 -2.04 5.61 9.16
N GLY A 15 -3.27 6.08 9.38
CA GLY A 15 -3.59 7.01 10.47
C GLY A 15 -3.19 6.45 11.83
N LYS A 16 -3.60 5.22 12.15
CA LYS A 16 -3.25 4.54 13.41
C LYS A 16 -1.75 4.35 13.61
N VAL A 17 -1.02 3.99 12.54
CA VAL A 17 0.44 3.81 12.60
C VAL A 17 1.14 5.13 12.85
N LEU A 18 0.68 6.21 12.23
CA LEU A 18 1.25 7.55 12.42
C LEU A 18 0.92 8.10 13.82
N ASP A 19 -0.31 7.92 14.30
CA ASP A 19 -0.74 8.33 15.65
C ASP A 19 0.02 7.60 16.76
N ALA A 20 0.41 6.34 16.53
CA ALA A 20 1.22 5.57 17.47
C ALA A 20 2.70 6.01 17.50
N GLU A 21 3.13 6.86 16.55
CA GLU A 21 4.50 7.35 16.38
C GLU A 21 5.59 6.26 16.25
N GLU A 22 5.22 5.00 15.98
CA GLU A 22 6.17 3.88 15.86
C GLU A 22 6.94 3.86 14.52
N VAL A 23 6.34 4.45 13.47
CA VAL A 23 6.88 4.48 12.11
C VAL A 23 6.61 5.84 11.47
N ARG A 24 7.64 6.47 10.92
CA ARG A 24 7.54 7.74 10.19
C ARG A 24 6.98 7.53 8.77
N ALA A 25 6.28 8.52 8.23
CA ALA A 25 5.68 8.49 6.89
C ALA A 25 6.66 8.06 5.77
N GLU A 26 7.88 8.60 5.75
CA GLU A 26 8.96 8.23 4.82
C GLU A 26 9.37 6.74 4.88
N ASN A 27 9.10 6.08 6.01
CA ASN A 27 9.38 4.67 6.27
C ASN A 27 8.16 3.76 6.02
N ILE A 28 7.11 4.28 5.38
CA ILE A 28 5.95 3.52 4.93
C ILE A 28 5.94 3.43 3.39
N ALA A 29 5.71 2.23 2.88
CA ALA A 29 5.48 1.99 1.46
C ALA A 29 4.13 1.29 1.23
N ILE A 30 3.36 1.76 0.27
CA ILE A 30 2.11 1.15 -0.18
C ILE A 30 2.29 0.63 -1.60
N ILE A 31 2.20 -0.69 -1.75
CA ILE A 31 2.44 -1.40 -3.01
C ILE A 31 1.13 -1.99 -3.51
N THR A 32 0.84 -1.81 -4.80
CA THR A 32 -0.36 -2.39 -5.42
C THR A 32 -0.14 -2.79 -6.87
N PRO A 33 -0.74 -3.87 -7.39
CA PRO A 33 -0.59 -4.27 -8.80
C PRO A 33 -1.08 -3.26 -9.84
N TYR A 34 -1.91 -2.29 -9.43
CA TYR A 34 -2.72 -1.50 -10.36
C TYR A 34 -2.45 0.00 -10.25
N SER A 35 -2.03 0.62 -11.36
CA SER A 35 -1.74 2.06 -11.40
C SER A 35 -2.94 2.95 -11.06
N LYS A 36 -4.18 2.50 -11.35
CA LYS A 36 -5.39 3.23 -10.93
C LYS A 36 -5.56 3.24 -9.40
N GLN A 37 -5.16 2.17 -8.71
CA GLN A 37 -5.15 2.13 -7.24
C GLN A 37 -4.05 3.04 -6.69
N VAL A 38 -2.86 3.07 -7.32
CA VAL A 38 -1.79 4.02 -6.97
C VAL A 38 -2.27 5.47 -7.04
N GLN A 39 -2.94 5.84 -8.13
CA GLN A 39 -3.48 7.20 -8.30
C GLN A 39 -4.49 7.55 -7.20
N LEU A 40 -5.44 6.65 -6.94
CA LEU A 40 -6.45 6.85 -5.90
C LEU A 40 -5.80 6.99 -4.51
N LEU A 41 -4.88 6.10 -4.15
CA LEU A 41 -4.15 6.16 -2.88
C LEU A 41 -3.41 7.49 -2.70
N ARG A 42 -2.71 7.98 -3.74
CA ARG A 42 -2.02 9.27 -3.67
C ARG A 42 -2.98 10.43 -3.46
N THR A 43 -4.11 10.45 -4.18
CA THR A 43 -5.13 11.49 -4.01
C THR A 43 -5.69 11.51 -2.60
N GLU A 44 -6.04 10.35 -2.05
CA GLU A 44 -6.65 10.26 -0.72
C GLU A 44 -5.64 10.53 0.40
N LEU A 45 -4.39 10.05 0.29
CA LEU A 45 -3.32 10.35 1.26
C LEU A 45 -3.02 11.84 1.34
N ASN A 46 -3.02 12.54 0.20
CA ASN A 46 -2.82 13.99 0.15
C ASN A 46 -3.98 14.77 0.76
N SER A 47 -5.14 14.13 0.92
CA SER A 47 -6.34 14.70 1.53
C SER A 47 -6.47 14.34 3.02
N MET A 48 -5.54 13.57 3.58
CA MET A 48 -5.53 13.27 5.02
C MET A 48 -5.25 14.54 5.83
N PRO A 49 -5.81 14.64 7.06
CA PRO A 49 -5.57 15.78 7.96
C PRO A 49 -4.08 16.04 8.21
N PHE A 50 -3.71 17.32 8.30
CA PHE A 50 -2.32 17.76 8.51
C PHE A 50 -1.69 17.22 9.82
N GLN A 51 -2.51 16.81 10.78
CA GLN A 51 -2.06 16.20 12.05
C GLN A 51 -1.19 14.95 11.83
N TYR A 52 -1.38 14.22 10.73
CA TYR A 52 -0.60 13.03 10.39
C TYR A 52 0.77 13.36 9.74
N GLY A 53 1.16 14.63 9.74
CA GLY A 53 2.42 15.10 9.17
C GLY A 53 2.43 15.05 7.63
N LYS A 54 3.60 14.82 7.05
CA LYS A 54 3.79 14.76 5.59
C LYS A 54 3.43 13.38 5.05
N THR A 55 2.14 13.07 4.98
CA THR A 55 1.64 11.85 4.32
C THR A 55 2.09 11.75 2.85
N THR A 56 2.49 12.87 2.24
CA THR A 56 3.14 12.96 0.92
C THR A 56 4.48 12.24 0.83
N GLU A 57 5.16 11.97 1.96
CA GLU A 57 6.42 11.21 2.01
C GLU A 57 6.18 9.69 1.99
N ILE A 58 4.93 9.23 2.16
CA ILE A 58 4.57 7.83 2.02
C ILE A 58 4.76 7.41 0.56
N ARG A 59 5.54 6.36 0.35
CA ARG A 59 5.87 5.90 -1.00
C ARG A 59 4.74 5.04 -1.53
N VAL A 60 4.10 5.44 -2.63
CA VAL A 60 3.02 4.68 -3.27
C VAL A 60 3.34 4.35 -4.71
N GLY A 61 3.20 3.09 -5.09
CA GLY A 61 3.56 2.62 -6.43
C GLY A 61 3.20 1.17 -6.72
N THR A 62 3.57 0.72 -7.91
CA THR A 62 3.36 -0.67 -8.34
C THR A 62 4.51 -1.56 -7.92
N VAL A 63 4.31 -2.88 -7.97
CA VAL A 63 5.39 -3.85 -7.69
C VAL A 63 6.63 -3.54 -8.54
N ASP A 64 6.44 -3.25 -9.83
CA ASP A 64 7.54 -2.98 -10.76
C ASP A 64 8.28 -1.67 -10.42
N SER A 65 7.61 -0.69 -9.79
CA SER A 65 8.26 0.57 -9.39
C SER A 65 9.07 0.49 -8.10
N PHE A 66 9.03 -0.65 -7.38
CA PHE A 66 9.70 -0.85 -6.09
C PHE A 66 10.91 -1.80 -6.16
N GLN A 67 11.45 -2.05 -7.36
CA GLN A 67 12.60 -2.92 -7.51
C GLN A 67 13.85 -2.33 -6.81
N GLY A 68 14.39 -3.04 -5.82
CA GLY A 68 15.62 -2.67 -5.10
C GLY A 68 15.45 -1.65 -3.97
N SER A 69 14.22 -1.33 -3.56
CA SER A 69 13.98 -0.38 -2.46
C SER A 69 13.18 -1.03 -1.33
N GLU A 70 13.71 -0.96 -0.11
CA GLU A 70 13.08 -1.52 1.10
C GLU A 70 12.46 -0.43 1.99
N CYS A 71 11.50 -0.83 2.82
CA CYS A 71 10.78 0.06 3.73
C CYS A 71 10.55 -0.65 5.06
N ASP A 72 10.45 0.10 6.16
CA ASP A 72 10.20 -0.49 7.48
C ASP A 72 8.82 -1.17 7.52
N LEU A 73 7.79 -0.42 7.10
CA LEU A 73 6.44 -0.92 6.94
C LEU A 73 6.05 -0.95 5.47
N VAL A 74 5.59 -2.11 5.00
CA VAL A 74 4.95 -2.25 3.69
C VAL A 74 3.49 -2.60 3.86
N ILE A 75 2.62 -1.89 3.16
CA ILE A 75 1.20 -2.19 3.04
C ILE A 75 0.95 -2.62 1.59
N PHE A 76 0.46 -3.83 1.39
CA PHE A 76 0.14 -4.36 0.07
C PHE A 76 -1.37 -4.42 -0.16
N SER A 77 -1.84 -3.78 -1.24
CA SER A 77 -3.25 -3.77 -1.65
C SER A 77 -3.48 -4.68 -2.85
N ALA A 78 -4.24 -5.75 -2.64
CA ALA A 78 -4.56 -6.76 -3.64
C ALA A 78 -5.56 -6.26 -4.70
N VAL A 79 -6.44 -5.32 -4.35
CA VAL A 79 -7.46 -4.65 -5.19
C VAL A 79 -8.56 -5.56 -5.74
N ARG A 80 -8.24 -6.82 -6.04
CA ARG A 80 -9.13 -7.74 -6.76
C ARG A 80 -10.14 -8.36 -5.80
N SER A 81 -11.32 -7.75 -5.71
CA SER A 81 -12.54 -8.42 -5.25
C SER A 81 -13.39 -8.82 -6.46
N ASN A 82 -13.65 -10.11 -6.65
CA ASN A 82 -14.55 -10.62 -7.70
C ASN A 82 -15.11 -12.01 -7.35
N LEU A 83 -16.34 -12.28 -7.80
CA LEU A 83 -17.07 -13.53 -7.51
C LEU A 83 -16.35 -14.80 -8.01
N LEU A 84 -15.54 -14.68 -9.07
CA LEU A 84 -14.81 -15.79 -9.67
C LEU A 84 -13.46 -16.08 -8.98
N LYS A 85 -13.12 -15.34 -7.90
CA LYS A 85 -11.85 -15.45 -7.16
C LYS A 85 -10.60 -15.39 -8.05
N GLU A 86 -10.69 -14.64 -9.14
CA GLU A 86 -9.58 -14.50 -10.07
C GLU A 86 -8.52 -13.54 -9.55
N LEU A 87 -7.35 -14.10 -9.27
CA LEU A 87 -6.14 -13.39 -8.83
C LEU A 87 -5.56 -12.43 -9.89
N GLY A 88 -5.73 -12.74 -11.18
CA GLY A 88 -5.19 -11.93 -12.27
C GLY A 88 -3.68 -11.70 -12.13
N PHE A 89 -3.26 -10.44 -11.95
CA PHE A 89 -1.85 -10.05 -11.81
C PHE A 89 -1.18 -10.65 -10.55
N LEU A 90 -1.97 -11.03 -9.54
CA LEU A 90 -1.47 -11.69 -8.34
C LEU A 90 -1.05 -13.15 -8.58
N ARG A 91 -1.33 -13.73 -9.76
CA ARG A 91 -0.82 -15.07 -10.13
C ARG A 91 0.68 -15.10 -10.37
N ASP A 92 1.31 -13.94 -10.57
CA ASP A 92 2.75 -13.86 -10.75
C ASP A 92 3.45 -13.91 -9.38
N GLU A 93 3.90 -15.11 -9.01
CA GLU A 93 4.63 -15.37 -7.77
C GLU A 93 5.89 -14.52 -7.63
N ARG A 94 6.56 -14.18 -8.74
CA ARG A 94 7.79 -13.37 -8.68
C ARG A 94 7.45 -11.95 -8.23
N ARG A 95 6.37 -11.39 -8.76
CA ARG A 95 5.89 -10.06 -8.37
C ARG A 95 5.36 -10.03 -6.95
N LEU A 96 4.67 -11.09 -6.52
CA LEU A 96 4.25 -11.23 -5.13
C LEU A 96 5.47 -11.31 -4.19
N ASN A 97 6.49 -12.10 -4.53
CA ASN A 97 7.73 -12.20 -3.77
C ASN A 97 8.44 -10.85 -3.66
N VAL A 98 8.51 -10.09 -4.75
CA VAL A 98 9.08 -8.73 -4.70
C VAL A 98 8.31 -7.87 -3.72
N ALA A 99 6.98 -7.82 -3.80
CA ALA A 99 6.15 -7.00 -2.92
C ALA A 99 6.30 -7.36 -1.44
N ILE A 100 6.28 -8.67 -1.12
CA ILE A 100 6.40 -9.18 0.26
C ILE A 100 7.79 -8.90 0.84
N THR A 101 8.86 -9.09 0.05
CA THR A 101 10.24 -8.96 0.52
C THR A 101 10.73 -7.52 0.65
N ARG A 102 9.88 -6.52 0.41
CA ARG A 102 10.25 -5.11 0.62
C ARG A 102 10.15 -4.66 2.08
N ALA A 103 9.46 -5.42 2.93
CA ALA A 103 9.23 -5.09 4.34
C ALA A 103 10.44 -5.47 5.21
N LYS A 104 10.95 -4.52 6.01
CA LYS A 104 12.01 -4.80 7.00
C LYS A 104 11.46 -5.15 8.39
N ARG A 105 10.42 -4.45 8.83
CA ARG A 105 9.85 -4.58 10.19
C ARG A 105 8.44 -5.15 10.17
N GLY A 106 7.62 -4.75 9.21
CA GLY A 106 6.22 -5.18 9.15
C GLY A 106 5.65 -5.21 7.73
N LEU A 107 4.78 -6.18 7.49
CA LEU A 107 3.98 -6.30 6.27
C LEU A 107 2.51 -6.38 6.66
N ILE A 108 1.69 -5.55 6.01
CA ILE A 108 0.23 -5.59 6.12
C ILE A 108 -0.35 -5.91 4.75
N LEU A 109 -1.18 -6.94 4.67
CA LEU A 109 -1.88 -7.35 3.46
C LEU A 109 -3.34 -6.93 3.54
N VAL A 110 -3.83 -6.24 2.51
CA VAL A 110 -5.22 -5.79 2.39
C VAL A 110 -5.81 -6.37 1.10
N GLY A 111 -6.89 -7.14 1.22
CA GLY A 111 -7.55 -7.84 0.11
C GLY A 111 -8.84 -8.52 0.55
N ASP A 112 -9.51 -9.18 -0.39
CA ASP A 112 -10.77 -9.95 -0.24
C ASP A 112 -10.53 -11.44 -0.56
#